data_AF-A0A3L6DSK2-F1
#
_entry.id   AF-A0A3L6DSK2-F1
#
_cell.length_a   1.000
_cell.length_b   1.000
_cell.length_c   1.000
_cell.angle_alpha   90.00
_cell.angle_beta   90.00
_cell.angle_gamma   90.00
#
_symmetry.space_group_name_H-M   'P 1'
#
loop_
_entity.id
_entity.type
_entity.pdbx_description
1 polymer ?
#
loop_
_entity_poly.entity_id
_entity_poly.type
_entity_poly.pdbx_seq_one_letter_code
_entity_poly.pdbx_strand_id
1 'polypeptide(L)'
;MWACGCFERVAMAKGEGPVIGIDLGTTYSCVGVWQHERVEIIANDQGNRTTPSYVAFTDLEQLIGDAAKNQVAMNPTNTVFGTCSLLALPCWCHCHVSLNA
;
A
#
# COMPACT_ATOMS: atom_id res chain seq x y z
N MET A 1 -6.61 18.47 -1.97
CA MET A 1 -6.34 19.06 -0.64
C MET A 1 -5.89 17.92 0.25
N TRP A 2 -4.58 17.80 0.46
CA TRP A 2 -3.97 16.78 1.31
C TRP A 2 -4.38 17.01 2.77
N ALA A 3 -5.00 16.03 3.41
CA ALA A 3 -5.15 16.04 4.86
C ALA A 3 -3.85 15.49 5.47
N CYS A 4 -2.92 16.41 5.70
CA CYS A 4 -1.92 16.27 6.74
C CYS A 4 -2.67 16.30 8.09
N GLY A 5 -2.69 15.21 8.86
CA GLY A 5 -3.19 15.22 10.24
C GLY A 5 -4.16 14.12 10.61
N CYS A 6 -3.62 12.98 11.05
CA CYS A 6 -4.06 12.26 12.26
C CYS A 6 -3.01 11.18 12.56
N PHE A 7 -1.82 11.59 13.00
CA PHE A 7 -0.90 10.70 13.70
C PHE A 7 -1.12 10.93 15.19
N GLU A 8 -2.09 10.23 15.78
CA GLU A 8 -2.18 10.13 17.23
C GLU A 8 -1.02 9.26 17.73
N ARG A 9 -0.34 9.72 18.78
CA ARG A 9 0.76 8.99 19.42
C ARG A 9 0.22 7.67 19.98
N VAL A 10 0.44 6.56 19.28
CA VAL A 10 0.41 5.25 19.92
C VAL A 10 1.77 5.04 20.57
N ALA A 11 1.83 5.15 21.90
CA ALA A 11 2.99 4.73 22.66
C ALA A 11 3.14 3.20 22.47
N MET A 12 4.26 2.76 21.91
CA MET A 12 4.55 1.33 21.71
C MET A 12 4.66 0.65 23.08
N ALA A 13 3.68 -0.19 23.43
CA ALA A 13 3.81 -1.08 24.58
C ALA A 13 4.93 -2.10 24.30
N LYS A 14 5.80 -2.33 25.28
CA LYS A 14 6.95 -3.23 25.18
C LYS A 14 6.46 -4.67 25.04
N GLY A 15 6.19 -5.10 23.80
CA GLY A 15 5.64 -6.42 23.47
C GLY A 15 4.90 -6.49 22.13
N GLU A 16 4.55 -5.34 21.53
CA GLU A 16 3.87 -5.28 20.23
C GLU A 16 4.89 -5.18 19.09
N GLY A 17 4.67 -5.90 18.00
CA GLY A 17 5.51 -5.87 16.80
C GLY A 17 5.58 -4.48 16.16
N PRO A 18 6.47 -4.27 15.16
CA PRO A 18 6.58 -2.98 14.50
C PRO A 18 5.26 -2.57 13.85
N VAL A 19 4.81 -1.33 14.12
CA VAL A 19 3.58 -0.79 13.52
C VAL A 19 3.81 -0.46 12.05
N ILE A 20 2.90 -0.93 11.20
CA ILE A 20 2.93 -0.74 9.75
C ILE A 20 1.74 0.14 9.33
N GLY A 21 2.04 1.21 8.61
CA GLY A 21 1.05 2.03 7.90
C GLY A 21 1.00 1.63 6.44
N ILE A 22 -0.21 1.40 5.92
CA ILE A 22 -0.43 1.06 4.50
C ILE A 22 -1.30 2.15 3.89
N ASP A 23 -0.77 2.83 2.88
CA ASP A 23 -1.52 3.77 2.07
C ASP A 23 -1.98 3.08 0.79
N LEU A 24 -3.30 3.01 0.59
CA LEU A 24 -3.94 2.36 -0.55
C LEU A 24 -4.53 3.42 -1.48
N GLY A 25 -3.66 4.12 -2.20
CA GLY A 25 -4.09 5.06 -3.22
C GLY A 25 -4.67 4.37 -4.46
N THR A 26 -5.44 5.11 -5.24
CA THR A 26 -6.04 4.65 -6.51
C THR A 26 -5.00 4.31 -7.57
N THR A 27 -3.88 5.03 -7.60
CA THR A 27 -2.82 4.88 -8.61
C THR A 27 -1.54 4.28 -8.06
N TYR A 28 -1.17 4.65 -6.83
CA TYR A 28 0.03 4.15 -6.15
C TYR A 28 -0.32 3.83 -4.70
N SER A 29 0.38 2.84 -4.16
CA SER A 29 0.37 2.47 -2.75
C SER A 29 1.76 2.64 -2.15
N CYS A 30 1.83 2.81 -0.84
CA CYS A 30 3.09 2.78 -0.11
C CYS A 30 2.91 2.10 1.25
N VAL A 31 4.02 1.59 1.78
CA VAL A 31 4.07 0.96 3.10
C VAL A 31 5.13 1.67 3.92
N GLY A 32 4.74 2.12 5.10
CA GLY A 32 5.63 2.74 6.07
C GLY A 32 5.69 1.91 7.35
N VAL A 33 6.85 1.90 8.00
CA VAL A 33 7.02 1.33 9.35
C VAL A 33 7.37 2.43 10.33
N TRP A 34 6.79 2.39 11.53
CA TRP A 34 7.15 3.31 12.61
C TRP A 34 8.32 2.74 13.42
N GLN A 35 9.51 3.32 13.26
CA GLN A 35 10.72 2.94 13.99
C GLN A 35 11.57 4.19 14.28
N HIS A 36 12.36 4.16 15.35
CA HIS A 36 13.24 5.30 15.71
C HIS A 36 12.52 6.65 15.80
N GLU A 37 11.31 6.66 16.37
CA GLU A 37 10.48 7.86 16.53
C GLU A 37 10.12 8.57 15.21
N ARG A 38 10.19 7.85 14.08
CA ARG A 38 9.83 8.37 12.76
C ARG A 38 9.15 7.31 11.89
N VAL A 39 8.42 7.77 10.88
CA VAL A 39 7.94 6.90 9.80
C VAL A 39 9.06 6.70 8.78
N GLU A 40 9.34 5.45 8.44
CA GLU A 40 10.24 5.09 7.34
C GLU A 40 9.44 4.39 6.25
N ILE A 41 9.50 4.93 5.02
CA ILE A 41 8.83 4.32 3.87
C ILE A 41 9.71 3.20 3.32
N ILE A 42 9.14 2.01 3.22
CA ILE A 42 9.80 0.80 2.75
C ILE A 42 9.87 0.84 1.22
N ALA A 43 11.06 0.57 0.67
CA ALA A 43 11.24 0.42 -0.76
C ALA A 43 10.80 -0.99 -1.21
N ASN A 44 10.21 -1.08 -2.40
CA ASN A 44 9.94 -2.35 -3.05
C ASN A 44 11.24 -3.02 -3.53
N ASP A 45 11.11 -4.21 -4.11
CA ASP A 45 12.20 -5.01 -4.69
C ASP A 45 13.02 -4.26 -5.75
N GLN A 46 12.42 -3.27 -6.42
CA GLN A 46 13.07 -2.39 -7.41
C GLN A 46 13.66 -1.12 -6.81
N GLY A 47 13.54 -0.90 -5.51
CA GLY A 47 14.04 0.29 -4.82
C GLY A 47 13.07 1.49 -4.83
N ASN A 48 11.87 1.34 -5.38
CA ASN A 48 10.85 2.40 -5.40
C ASN A 48 10.11 2.46 -4.07
N ARG A 49 9.88 3.68 -3.54
CA ARG A 49 9.14 3.90 -2.27
C ARG A 49 7.61 3.95 -2.44
N THR A 50 7.15 3.86 -3.67
CA THR A 50 5.74 3.80 -4.04
C THR A 50 5.58 2.70 -5.08
N THR A 51 4.58 1.86 -4.91
CA THR A 51 4.28 0.76 -5.83
C THR A 51 3.01 1.07 -6.61
N PRO A 52 2.96 0.89 -7.94
CA PRO A 52 1.72 1.06 -8.68
C PRO A 52 0.60 0.17 -8.13
N SER A 53 -0.62 0.71 -7.98
CA SER A 53 -1.81 -0.05 -7.53
C SER A 53 -2.38 -0.90 -8.68
N TYR A 54 -1.55 -1.78 -9.24
CA TYR A 54 -1.84 -2.66 -10.37
C TYR A 54 -1.67 -4.11 -9.93
N VAL A 55 -2.65 -4.93 -10.29
CA VAL A 55 -2.59 -6.39 -10.12
C VAL A 55 -2.96 -7.00 -11.44
N ALA A 56 -2.14 -7.92 -11.94
CA ALA A 56 -2.42 -8.58 -13.19
C ALA A 56 -2.31 -10.09 -13.04
N PHE A 57 -3.28 -10.78 -13.65
CA PHE A 57 -3.38 -12.23 -13.59
C PHE A 57 -2.86 -12.82 -14.89
N THR A 58 -2.00 -13.82 -14.74
CA THR A 58 -1.54 -14.69 -15.83
C THR A 58 -1.88 -16.12 -15.47
N ASP A 59 -1.78 -17.05 -16.42
CA ASP A 59 -2.05 -18.47 -16.16
C ASP A 59 -1.05 -19.11 -15.19
N LEU A 60 0.13 -18.50 -15.01
CA LEU A 60 1.23 -19.03 -14.20
C LEU A 60 1.32 -18.36 -12.83
N GLU A 61 1.13 -17.04 -12.79
CA GLU A 61 1.37 -16.25 -11.59
C GLU A 61 0.55 -14.95 -11.54
N GLN A 62 0.51 -14.36 -10.35
CA GLN A 62 -0.04 -13.04 -10.11
C GLN A 62 1.09 -12.01 -10.09
N LEU A 63 1.02 -11.04 -10.99
CA LEU A 63 1.96 -9.91 -11.04
C LEU A 63 1.37 -8.72 -10.28
N ILE A 64 2.23 -8.02 -9.55
CA ILE A 64 1.85 -6.87 -8.71
C ILE A 64 2.77 -5.69 -9.02
N GLY A 65 2.24 -4.46 -8.97
CA GLY A 65 3.05 -3.26 -9.04
C GLY A 65 3.60 -2.97 -10.45
N ASP A 66 4.89 -2.64 -10.52
CA ASP A 66 5.56 -2.27 -11.77
C ASP A 66 5.49 -3.38 -12.82
N ALA A 67 5.60 -4.65 -12.41
CA ALA A 67 5.47 -5.80 -13.32
C ALA A 67 4.07 -5.85 -13.97
N ALA A 68 3.01 -5.66 -13.18
CA ALA A 68 1.64 -5.62 -13.67
C ALA A 68 1.38 -4.40 -14.58
N LYS A 69 1.93 -3.24 -14.21
CA LYS A 69 1.81 -2.00 -14.99
C LYS A 69 2.48 -2.12 -16.37
N ASN A 70 3.65 -2.76 -16.44
CA ASN A 70 4.41 -2.89 -17.68
C ASN A 70 3.71 -3.77 -18.72
N GLN A 71 2.92 -4.76 -18.28
CA GLN A 71 2.22 -5.65 -19.21
C GLN A 71 0.81 -5.19 -19.58
N VAL A 72 0.30 -4.09 -19.01
CA VAL A 72 -1.08 -3.63 -19.26
C VAL A 72 -1.38 -3.42 -20.74
N ALA A 73 -0.38 -3.03 -21.53
CA ALA A 73 -0.52 -2.84 -22.98
C ALA A 73 -0.72 -4.16 -23.73
N MET A 74 -0.21 -5.29 -23.21
CA MET A 74 -0.30 -6.62 -23.82
C MET A 74 -1.43 -7.47 -23.24
N ASN A 75 -1.75 -7.27 -21.95
CA ASN A 75 -2.76 -8.03 -21.22
C ASN A 75 -3.74 -7.09 -20.48
N PRO A 76 -4.47 -6.21 -21.20
CA PRO A 76 -5.32 -5.20 -20.57
C PRO A 76 -6.53 -5.79 -19.85
N THR A 77 -7.08 -6.91 -20.35
CA THR A 77 -8.30 -7.53 -19.80
C THR A 77 -8.07 -8.21 -18.46
N ASN A 78 -6.88 -8.75 -18.23
CA ASN A 78 -6.54 -9.44 -16.99
C ASN A 78 -5.67 -8.57 -16.05
N THR A 79 -5.59 -7.26 -16.32
CA THR A 79 -4.88 -6.30 -15.47
C THR A 79 -5.87 -5.35 -14.81
N VAL A 80 -5.95 -5.39 -13.48
CA VAL A 80 -6.84 -4.57 -12.65
C VAL A 80 -6.05 -3.39 -12.08
N PHE A 81 -6.63 -2.20 -12.17
CA PHE A 81 -6.13 -0.96 -11.56
C PHE A 81 -7.30 -0.07 -11.12
N GLY A 82 -7.06 0.86 -10.17
CA GLY A 82 -8.10 1.79 -9.68
C GLY A 82 -8.99 1.26 -8.55
N THR A 83 -8.53 0.25 -7.81
CA THR A 83 -9.35 -0.57 -6.88
C THR A 83 -9.92 0.18 -5.67
N CYS A 84 -9.35 1.31 -5.24
CA CYS A 84 -9.89 2.06 -4.09
C CYS A 84 -11.33 2.58 -4.35
N SER A 85 -11.78 2.67 -5.60
CA SER A 85 -13.17 3.00 -5.96
C SER A 85 -14.17 1.85 -5.81
N LEU A 86 -13.71 0.59 -5.78
CA LEU A 86 -14.58 -0.60 -5.73
C LEU A 86 -14.97 -1.02 -4.31
N LEU A 87 -14.24 -0.55 -3.30
CA LEU A 87 -14.50 -0.93 -1.91
C LEU A 87 -15.75 -0.25 -1.31
N ALA A 88 -16.45 0.63 -2.03
CA ALA A 88 -17.62 1.38 -1.56
C ALA A 88 -17.41 2.11 -0.20
N LEU A 89 -16.15 2.28 0.22
CA LEU A 89 -15.78 3.02 1.42
C LEU A 89 -15.56 4.48 1.00
N PRO A 90 -16.21 5.45 1.66
CA PRO A 90 -15.96 6.86 1.40
C PRO A 90 -14.53 7.18 1.81
N CYS A 91 -13.58 7.13 0.88
CA CYS A 91 -12.23 7.74 0.81
C CYS A 91 -11.47 8.13 2.11
N TRP A 92 -11.71 7.45 3.23
CA TRP A 92 -11.02 7.61 4.50
C TRP A 92 -10.23 6.34 4.76
N CYS A 93 -9.10 6.20 4.06
CA CYS A 93 -8.08 5.21 4.40
C CYS A 93 -7.38 5.66 5.70
N HIS A 94 -8.05 5.54 6.85
CA HIS A 94 -7.38 5.34 8.13
C HIS A 94 -7.29 3.84 8.36
N CYS A 95 -6.42 3.16 7.59
CA CYS A 95 -6.08 1.77 7.88
C CYS A 95 -5.05 1.76 9.01
N HIS A 96 -5.52 1.84 10.25
CA HIS A 96 -4.78 1.39 11.42
C HIS A 96 -4.69 -0.14 11.35
N VAL A 97 -3.66 -0.68 10.71
CA VAL A 97 -3.34 -2.11 10.81
C VAL A 97 -2.41 -2.28 12.00
N SER A 98 -2.98 -2.39 13.21
CA SER A 98 -2.28 -3.04 14.33
C SER A 98 -2.19 -4.52 13.98
N LEU A 99 -1.06 -4.93 13.39
CA LEU A 99 -0.68 -6.33 13.32
C LEU A 99 -0.35 -6.79 14.74
N ASN A 100 -1.38 -7.21 15.49
CA ASN A 100 -1.18 -8.09 16.63
C ASN A 100 -0.74 -9.45 16.07
N ALA A 101 0.55 -9.74 16.18
CA ALA A 101 1.03 -11.11 16.26
C ALA A 101 0.72 -11.66 17.66
#